data_AF-X1FGA0-F1
#
_entry.id   AF-X1FGA0-F1
#
_cell.length_a   1.000
_cell.length_b   1.000
_cell.length_c   1.000
_cell.angle_alpha   90.00
_cell.angle_beta   90.00
_cell.angle_gamma   90.00
#
_symmetry.space_group_name_H-M   'P 1'
#
loop_
_entity.id
_entity.type
_entity.pdbx_description
1 polymer ?
#
loop_
_entity_poly.entity_id
_entity_poly.type
_entity_poly.pdbx_seq_one_letter_code
_entity_poly.pdbx_strand_id
1 'polypeptide(L)'
;LEDFFQEEIPSLECGKIIKETNPIGGMEKAKAVVDSLKGREISQVMYVGDSITDVEALRLVSEGGGISISFNGNSYALKAAQIACISPHTLPLEILGEVFSVEGKEGVLKLAKNWPQSLKEKLRKKLSTISSYPRVEILTHENLERLTKESERMRKEVRGEAVGSLG
;
A
#
# COMPACT_ATOMS: atom_id res chain seq x y z
N LEU A 1 -16.74 13.84 -21.25
CA LEU A 1 -16.92 13.45 -19.82
C LEU A 1 -16.59 14.62 -18.92
N GLU A 2 -15.50 15.36 -19.19
CA GLU A 2 -15.12 16.56 -18.43
C GLU A 2 -16.21 17.63 -18.42
N ASP A 3 -16.72 18.05 -19.58
CA ASP A 3 -17.78 19.08 -19.67
C ASP A 3 -19.04 18.71 -18.86
N PHE A 4 -19.41 17.43 -18.88
CA PHE A 4 -20.55 16.92 -18.12
C PHE A 4 -20.34 17.03 -16.60
N PHE A 5 -19.15 16.69 -16.10
CA PHE A 5 -18.84 16.75 -14.66
C PHE A 5 -18.42 18.14 -14.16
N GLN A 6 -17.85 18.98 -15.03
CA GLN A 6 -17.34 20.30 -14.67
C GLN A 6 -18.32 21.44 -14.96
N GLU A 7 -19.20 21.29 -15.94
CA GLU A 7 -20.15 22.35 -16.33
C GLU A 7 -21.61 21.93 -16.11
N GLU A 8 -22.03 20.78 -16.66
CA GLU A 8 -23.45 20.40 -16.62
C GLU A 8 -23.92 20.01 -15.21
N ILE A 9 -23.31 19.02 -14.55
CA ILE A 9 -23.73 18.61 -13.20
C ILE A 9 -23.63 19.75 -12.18
N PRO A 10 -22.54 20.55 -12.15
CA PRO A 10 -22.42 21.67 -11.21
C PRO A 10 -23.48 22.77 -11.36
N SER A 11 -24.17 22.82 -12.52
CA SER A 11 -25.30 23.71 -12.80
C SER A 11 -26.65 23.17 -12.33
N LEU A 12 -26.75 21.86 -12.08
CA LEU A 12 -27.96 21.21 -11.58
C LEU A 12 -28.05 21.28 -10.05
N GLU A 13 -29.25 21.05 -9.50
CA GLU A 13 -29.48 21.07 -8.06
C GLU A 13 -28.67 19.99 -7.31
N CYS A 14 -28.45 18.83 -7.95
CA CYS A 14 -27.57 17.77 -7.44
C CYS A 14 -26.08 18.16 -7.43
N GLY A 15 -25.68 19.17 -8.22
CA GLY A 15 -24.31 19.69 -8.24
C GLY A 15 -23.87 20.34 -6.94
N LYS A 16 -24.81 20.79 -6.10
CA LYS A 16 -24.52 21.27 -4.73
C LYS A 16 -23.85 20.18 -3.90
N ILE A 17 -24.32 18.94 -4.00
CA ILE A 17 -23.78 17.80 -3.26
C ILE A 17 -22.32 17.55 -3.65
N ILE A 18 -21.99 17.61 -4.95
CA ILE A 18 -20.61 17.43 -5.43
C ILE A 18 -19.69 18.54 -4.93
N LYS A 19 -20.17 19.79 -4.89
CA LYS A 19 -19.41 20.94 -4.36
C LYS A 19 -19.20 20.87 -2.84
N GLU A 20 -20.14 20.28 -2.11
CA GLU A 20 -20.10 20.16 -0.65
C GLU A 20 -19.31 18.92 -0.18
N THR A 21 -19.10 17.93 -1.04
CA THR A 21 -18.25 16.77 -0.75
C THR A 21 -16.80 17.03 -1.14
N ASN A 22 -15.87 16.88 -0.19
CA ASN A 22 -14.44 16.83 -0.49
C ASN A 22 -13.98 15.35 -0.59
N PRO A 23 -13.83 14.77 -1.79
CA PRO A 23 -13.35 13.40 -1.93
C PRO A 23 -11.91 13.28 -1.42
N ILE A 24 -11.61 12.20 -0.69
CA ILE A 24 -10.23 11.90 -0.29
C ILE A 24 -9.57 11.10 -1.42
N GLY A 25 -8.81 11.80 -2.27
CA GLY A 25 -8.00 11.23 -3.32
C GLY A 25 -6.54 11.02 -2.91
N GLY A 26 -5.67 10.83 -3.90
CA GLY A 26 -4.24 10.59 -3.67
C GLY A 26 -3.55 11.74 -2.95
N MET A 27 -3.83 12.98 -3.37
CA MET A 27 -3.24 14.18 -2.78
C MET A 27 -3.69 14.37 -1.33
N GLU A 28 -4.97 14.11 -1.04
CA GLU A 28 -5.51 14.21 0.32
C GLU A 28 -4.93 13.15 1.25
N LYS A 29 -4.68 11.92 0.77
CA LYS A 29 -3.98 10.90 1.56
C LYS A 29 -2.53 11.28 1.85
N ALA A 30 -1.80 11.78 0.86
CA ALA A 30 -0.43 12.27 1.06
C ALA A 30 -0.41 13.42 2.08
N LYS A 31 -1.35 14.37 1.96
CA LYS A 31 -1.52 15.45 2.93
C LYS A 31 -1.84 14.93 4.33
N ALA A 32 -2.73 13.95 4.47
CA ALA A 32 -3.06 13.35 5.75
C ALA A 32 -1.84 12.71 6.44
N VAL A 33 -0.92 12.12 5.66
CA VAL A 33 0.37 11.64 6.19
C VAL A 33 1.16 12.80 6.77
N VAL A 34 1.35 13.89 6.03
CA VAL A 34 2.10 15.07 6.51
C VAL A 34 1.45 15.68 7.75
N ASP A 35 0.14 15.87 7.73
CA ASP A 35 -0.62 16.46 8.85
C ASP A 35 -0.53 15.58 10.11
N SER A 36 -0.40 14.26 9.96
CA SER A 36 -0.28 13.32 11.08
C SER A 36 1.08 13.38 11.81
N LEU A 37 2.13 13.90 11.15
CA LEU A 37 3.49 13.88 11.68
C LEU A 37 3.67 14.71 12.95
N LYS A 38 2.91 15.80 13.12
CA LYS A 38 2.95 16.69 14.30
C LYS A 38 4.39 17.04 14.74
N GLY A 39 5.26 17.36 13.77
CA GLY A 39 6.67 17.71 14.01
C GLY A 39 7.67 16.55 13.90
N ARG A 40 7.21 15.32 13.60
CA ARG A 40 8.07 14.19 13.25
C ARG A 40 8.51 14.24 11.79
N GLU A 41 9.56 13.49 11.46
CA GLU A 41 10.07 13.38 10.09
C GLU A 41 9.32 12.30 9.30
N ILE A 42 9.23 12.47 7.97
CA ILE A 42 8.69 11.45 7.05
C ILE A 42 9.49 10.13 7.14
N SER A 43 10.78 10.20 7.48
CA SER A 43 11.65 9.04 7.74
C SER A 43 11.10 8.10 8.81
N GLN A 44 10.23 8.60 9.70
CA GLN A 44 9.58 7.85 10.77
C GLN A 44 8.20 7.30 10.38
N VAL A 45 7.85 7.31 9.09
CA VAL A 45 6.58 6.81 8.58
C VAL A 45 6.74 5.46 7.87
N MET A 46 5.88 4.52 8.25
CA MET A 46 5.55 3.33 7.47
C MET A 46 4.16 3.52 6.89
N TYR A 47 4.05 3.55 5.56
CA TYR A 47 2.76 3.68 4.87
C TYR A 47 2.43 2.40 4.12
N VAL A 48 1.18 1.95 4.26
CA VAL A 48 0.67 0.76 3.59
C VAL A 48 -0.50 1.19 2.71
N GLY A 49 -0.41 0.88 1.42
CA GLY A 49 -1.45 1.17 0.42
C GLY A 49 -1.69 -0.02 -0.50
N ASP A 50 -2.73 0.06 -1.32
CA ASP A 50 -3.07 -1.03 -2.25
C ASP A 50 -3.59 -0.55 -3.61
N SER A 51 -3.91 0.72 -3.76
CA SER A 51 -4.64 1.22 -4.93
C SER A 51 -4.03 2.48 -5.54
N ILE A 52 -4.65 2.96 -6.62
CA ILE A 52 -4.30 4.23 -7.28
C ILE A 52 -4.35 5.39 -6.30
N THR A 53 -5.34 5.41 -5.39
CA THR A 53 -5.50 6.49 -4.40
C THR A 53 -4.35 6.56 -3.40
N ASP A 54 -3.48 5.55 -3.34
CA ASP A 54 -2.35 5.51 -2.41
C ASP A 54 -1.03 5.97 -3.04
N VAL A 55 -0.98 6.15 -4.37
CA VAL A 55 0.26 6.39 -5.12
C VAL A 55 1.05 7.58 -4.59
N GLU A 56 0.39 8.72 -4.36
CA GLU A 56 1.06 9.93 -3.90
C GLU A 56 1.60 9.78 -2.48
N ALA A 57 0.88 9.10 -1.59
CA ALA A 57 1.34 8.82 -0.23
C ALA A 57 2.50 7.80 -0.22
N LEU A 58 2.42 6.76 -1.06
CA LEU A 58 3.49 5.77 -1.22
C LEU A 58 4.79 6.44 -1.71
N ARG A 59 4.71 7.32 -2.73
CA ARG A 59 5.87 8.08 -3.23
C ARG A 59 6.43 9.02 -2.19
N LEU A 60 5.56 9.85 -1.58
CA LEU A 60 5.94 10.79 -0.53
C LEU A 60 6.76 10.11 0.57
N VAL A 61 6.29 8.96 1.06
CA VAL A 61 6.98 8.23 2.12
C VAL A 61 8.28 7.58 1.63
N SER A 62 8.29 7.02 0.42
CA SER A 62 9.49 6.42 -0.18
C SER A 62 10.62 7.43 -0.34
N GLU A 63 10.29 8.59 -0.93
CA GLU A 63 11.22 9.68 -1.25
C GLU A 63 11.63 10.46 0.01
N GLY A 64 10.71 10.63 0.96
CA GLY A 64 10.96 11.28 2.26
C GLY A 64 11.71 10.42 3.27
N GLY A 65 12.26 9.28 2.86
CA GLY A 65 13.13 8.45 3.69
C GLY A 65 12.40 7.45 4.60
N GLY A 66 11.07 7.39 4.56
CA GLY A 66 10.28 6.37 5.25
C GLY A 66 10.26 5.04 4.49
N ILE A 67 9.30 4.18 4.83
CA ILE A 67 9.07 2.90 4.15
C ILE A 67 7.63 2.79 3.61
N SER A 68 7.52 2.47 2.32
CA SER A 68 6.24 2.29 1.64
C SER A 68 6.00 0.82 1.25
N ILE A 69 4.80 0.31 1.55
CA ILE A 69 4.42 -1.08 1.34
C ILE A 69 3.13 -1.15 0.52
N SER A 70 3.16 -1.90 -0.57
CA SER A 70 1.97 -2.29 -1.33
C SER A 70 1.43 -3.61 -0.79
N PHE A 71 0.24 -3.61 -0.18
CA PHE A 71 -0.38 -4.82 0.38
C PHE A 71 -1.48 -5.35 -0.55
N ASN A 72 -1.23 -6.48 -1.22
CA ASN A 72 -2.10 -7.01 -2.29
C ASN A 72 -2.54 -5.92 -3.28
N GLY A 73 -1.62 -4.99 -3.58
CA GLY A 73 -1.92 -3.83 -4.37
C GLY A 73 -2.03 -4.11 -5.87
N ASN A 74 -2.61 -3.16 -6.59
CA ASN A 74 -2.64 -3.14 -8.05
C ASN A 74 -1.30 -2.67 -8.64
N SER A 75 -1.16 -2.68 -9.97
CA SER A 75 0.05 -2.20 -10.65
C SER A 75 0.47 -0.77 -10.29
N TYR A 76 -0.46 0.13 -9.96
CA TYR A 76 -0.15 1.52 -9.59
C TYR A 76 0.52 1.59 -8.21
N ALA A 77 -0.04 0.89 -7.23
CA ALA A 77 0.51 0.81 -5.89
C ALA A 77 1.89 0.12 -5.87
N LEU A 78 2.07 -0.98 -6.62
CA LEU A 78 3.38 -1.63 -6.73
C LEU A 78 4.43 -0.72 -7.39
N LYS A 79 4.07 0.07 -8.41
CA LYS A 79 5.03 1.01 -9.04
C LYS A 79 5.46 2.15 -8.12
N ALA A 80 4.66 2.47 -7.10
CA ALA A 80 4.91 3.57 -6.17
C ALA A 80 5.54 3.12 -4.84
N ALA A 81 5.50 1.81 -4.53
CA ALA A 81 5.96 1.24 -3.27
C ALA A 81 7.41 0.72 -3.34
N GLN A 82 8.02 0.55 -2.17
CA GLN A 82 9.34 -0.06 -2.03
C GLN A 82 9.26 -1.57 -1.77
N ILE A 83 8.18 -2.03 -1.14
CA ILE A 83 7.96 -3.45 -0.79
C ILE A 83 6.60 -3.90 -1.31
N ALA A 84 6.57 -5.07 -1.94
CA ALA A 84 5.33 -5.82 -2.16
C ALA A 84 5.11 -6.79 -1.00
N CYS A 85 3.94 -6.70 -0.37
CA CYS A 85 3.47 -7.64 0.65
C CYS A 85 2.22 -8.34 0.11
N ILE A 86 2.35 -9.62 -0.26
CA ILE A 86 1.29 -10.40 -0.88
C ILE A 86 0.86 -11.50 0.10
N SER A 87 -0.36 -11.42 0.62
CA SER A 87 -0.85 -12.35 1.63
C SER A 87 -2.37 -12.31 1.82
N PRO A 88 -3.03 -13.44 2.12
CA PRO A 88 -4.42 -13.43 2.55
C PRO A 88 -4.61 -13.04 4.03
N HIS A 89 -3.53 -12.76 4.76
CA HIS A 89 -3.57 -12.38 6.18
C HIS A 89 -2.72 -11.13 6.43
N THR A 90 -3.11 -10.33 7.42
CA THR A 90 -2.36 -9.13 7.84
C THR A 90 -1.13 -9.43 8.72
N LEU A 91 -0.83 -10.71 9.00
CA LEU A 91 0.28 -11.09 9.89
C LEU A 91 1.64 -10.58 9.41
N PRO A 92 1.96 -10.56 8.10
CA PRO A 92 3.20 -9.95 7.64
C PRO A 92 3.26 -8.44 7.94
N LEU A 93 2.14 -7.72 7.88
CA LEU A 93 2.10 -6.30 8.21
C LEU A 93 2.37 -6.05 9.70
N GLU A 94 1.84 -6.91 10.58
CA GLU A 94 2.13 -6.88 12.02
C GLU A 94 3.64 -7.05 12.27
N ILE A 95 4.26 -8.04 11.62
CA ILE A 95 5.71 -8.29 11.72
C ILE A 95 6.52 -7.10 11.20
N LEU A 96 6.14 -6.56 10.03
CA LEU A 96 6.82 -5.40 9.43
C LEU A 96 6.68 -4.16 10.32
N GLY A 97 5.52 -3.94 10.92
CA GLY A 97 5.27 -2.83 11.86
C GLY A 97 6.08 -2.95 13.15
N GLU A 98 6.19 -4.17 13.71
CA GLU A 98 7.03 -4.43 14.88
C GLU A 98 8.50 -4.11 14.58
N VAL A 99 9.03 -4.62 13.47
CA VAL A 99 10.41 -4.34 13.04
C VAL A 99 10.61 -2.85 12.76
N PHE A 100 9.67 -2.20 12.07
CA PHE A 100 9.75 -0.76 11.80
C PHE A 100 9.80 0.06 13.09
N SER A 101 9.01 -0.30 14.10
CA SER A 101 8.95 0.43 15.37
C SER A 101 10.27 0.42 16.17
N VAL A 102 11.13 -0.57 15.93
CA VAL A 102 12.40 -0.75 16.65
C VAL A 102 13.61 -0.40 15.79
N GLU A 103 13.60 -0.81 14.52
CA GLU A 103 14.76 -0.75 13.62
C GLU A 103 14.54 0.22 12.44
N GLY A 104 13.36 0.84 12.33
CA GLY A 104 13.00 1.74 11.24
C GLY A 104 13.02 1.08 9.86
N LYS A 105 13.18 1.91 8.82
CA LYS A 105 13.23 1.48 7.41
C LYS A 105 14.27 0.39 7.15
N GLU A 106 15.48 0.55 7.71
CA GLU A 106 16.59 -0.36 7.43
C GLU A 106 16.32 -1.78 7.95
N GLY A 107 15.72 -1.91 9.14
CA GLY A 107 15.30 -3.21 9.65
C GLY A 107 14.26 -3.88 8.75
N VAL A 108 13.30 -3.10 8.26
CA VAL A 108 12.25 -3.61 7.36
C VAL A 108 12.85 -4.10 6.03
N LEU A 109 13.76 -3.33 5.41
CA LEU A 109 14.44 -3.73 4.18
C LEU A 109 15.30 -4.98 4.39
N LYS A 110 16.04 -5.05 5.50
CA LYS A 110 16.84 -6.21 5.87
C LYS A 110 15.99 -7.46 6.07
N LEU A 111 14.81 -7.31 6.69
CA LEU A 111 13.85 -8.38 6.86
C LEU A 111 13.33 -8.87 5.50
N ALA A 112 12.84 -7.95 4.67
CA ALA A 112 12.28 -8.25 3.35
C ALA A 112 13.29 -8.95 2.43
N LYS A 113 14.57 -8.54 2.46
CA LYS A 113 15.63 -9.16 1.65
C LYS A 113 15.83 -10.66 1.94
N ASN A 114 15.53 -11.10 3.16
CA ASN A 114 15.74 -12.47 3.62
C ASN A 114 14.43 -13.12 4.09
N TRP A 115 13.29 -12.65 3.60
CA TRP A 115 11.99 -13.18 4.00
C TRP A 115 11.76 -14.56 3.37
N PRO A 116 11.27 -15.56 4.15
CA PRO A 116 10.95 -15.54 5.57
C PRO A 116 12.09 -16.04 6.49
N GLN A 117 13.27 -16.38 5.95
CA GLN A 117 14.37 -17.03 6.67
C GLN A 117 14.90 -16.22 7.85
N SER A 118 14.83 -14.89 7.78
CA SER A 118 15.20 -13.96 8.85
C SER A 118 14.25 -14.01 10.06
N LEU A 119 13.08 -14.62 9.94
CA LEU A 119 12.09 -14.68 11.03
C LEU A 119 12.42 -15.75 12.06
N LYS A 120 12.07 -15.45 13.32
CA LYS A 120 12.07 -16.43 14.42
C LYS A 120 11.24 -17.66 14.04
N GLU A 121 11.71 -18.85 14.44
CA GLU A 121 11.09 -20.14 14.11
C GLU A 121 9.58 -20.18 14.42
N LYS A 122 9.15 -19.61 15.55
CA LYS A 122 7.74 -19.53 15.94
C LYS A 122 6.89 -18.76 14.91
N LEU A 123 7.40 -17.64 14.38
CA LEU A 123 6.70 -16.85 13.36
C LEU A 123 6.70 -17.58 12.01
N ARG A 124 7.81 -18.23 11.64
CA ARG A 124 7.86 -19.07 10.42
C ARG A 124 6.81 -20.17 10.44
N LYS A 125 6.68 -20.87 11.59
CA LYS A 125 5.63 -21.88 11.79
C LYS A 125 4.22 -21.29 11.66
N LYS A 126 3.97 -20.12 12.26
CA LYS A 126 2.68 -19.42 12.14
C LYS A 126 2.37 -19.00 10.69
N LEU A 127 3.38 -18.57 9.93
CA LEU A 127 3.20 -18.23 8.52
C LEU A 127 2.95 -19.48 7.67
N SER A 128 3.58 -20.61 7.99
CA SER A 128 3.39 -21.86 7.24
C SER A 128 1.99 -22.46 7.35
N THR A 129 1.18 -22.05 8.34
CA THR A 129 -0.22 -22.49 8.44
C THR A 129 -1.17 -21.68 7.55
N ILE A 130 -0.69 -20.60 6.93
CA ILE A 130 -1.50 -19.75 6.05
C ILE A 130 -1.52 -20.38 4.65
N SER A 131 -2.71 -20.75 4.18
CA SER A 131 -2.93 -21.14 2.78
C SER A 131 -2.57 -19.96 1.88
N SER A 132 -1.80 -20.20 0.81
CA SER A 132 -1.06 -19.16 0.06
C SER A 132 -0.03 -18.42 0.93
N TYR A 133 1.19 -18.99 0.96
CA TYR A 133 2.27 -18.51 1.82
C TYR A 133 2.56 -17.02 1.60
N PRO A 134 2.62 -16.20 2.68
CA PRO A 134 2.86 -14.77 2.55
C PRO A 134 4.22 -14.42 1.95
N ARG A 135 4.22 -13.51 0.97
CA ARG A 135 5.44 -13.01 0.32
C ARG A 135 5.68 -11.57 0.73
N VAL A 136 6.92 -11.27 1.07
CA VAL A 136 7.41 -9.91 1.29
C VAL A 136 8.69 -9.77 0.48
N GLU A 137 8.66 -8.92 -0.55
CA GLU A 137 9.79 -8.73 -1.45
C GLU A 137 10.04 -7.24 -1.69
N ILE A 138 11.31 -6.85 -1.76
CA ILE A 138 11.70 -5.50 -2.19
C ILE A 138 11.42 -5.39 -3.69
N LEU A 139 10.75 -4.33 -4.11
CA LEU A 139 10.40 -4.09 -5.50
C LEU A 139 11.64 -3.63 -6.30
N THR A 140 11.90 -4.32 -7.40
CA THR A 140 12.93 -4.00 -8.39
C THR A 140 12.31 -3.99 -9.78
N HIS A 141 13.04 -3.46 -10.76
CA HIS A 141 12.57 -3.49 -12.15
C HIS A 141 12.46 -4.93 -12.67
N GLU A 142 13.29 -5.88 -12.18
CA GLU A 142 13.23 -7.27 -12.65
C GLU A 142 12.05 -8.06 -12.08
N ASN A 143 11.64 -7.79 -10.84
CA ASN A 143 10.57 -8.56 -10.19
C ASN A 143 9.18 -7.91 -10.29
N LEU A 144 9.09 -6.63 -10.69
CA LEU A 144 7.84 -5.85 -10.69
C LEU A 144 6.72 -6.51 -11.48
N GLU A 145 6.99 -7.02 -12.69
CA GLU A 145 5.95 -7.63 -13.53
C GLU A 145 5.39 -8.90 -12.87
N ARG A 146 6.26 -9.78 -12.39
CA ARG A 146 5.86 -11.01 -11.68
C ARG A 146 5.05 -10.67 -10.43
N LEU A 147 5.56 -9.75 -9.60
CA LEU A 147 4.90 -9.37 -8.35
C LEU A 147 3.56 -8.69 -8.59
N THR A 148 3.41 -7.93 -9.68
CA THR A 148 2.12 -7.33 -10.06
C THR A 148 1.08 -8.42 -10.35
N LYS A 149 1.43 -9.43 -11.17
CA LYS A 149 0.53 -10.54 -11.48
C LYS A 149 0.15 -11.34 -10.23
N GLU A 150 1.12 -11.64 -9.38
CA GLU A 150 0.89 -12.36 -8.13
C GLU A 150 0.01 -11.57 -7.15
N SER A 151 0.26 -10.27 -7.02
CA SER A 151 -0.46 -9.36 -6.13
C SER A 151 -1.91 -9.17 -6.57
N GLU A 152 -2.15 -8.95 -7.87
CA GLU A 152 -3.51 -8.80 -8.41
C GLU A 152 -4.31 -10.10 -8.32
N ARG A 153 -3.66 -11.27 -8.45
CA ARG A 153 -4.31 -12.55 -8.19
C ARG A 153 -4.76 -12.65 -6.73
N MET A 154 -3.87 -12.37 -5.78
CA MET A 154 -4.21 -12.37 -4.35
C MET A 154 -5.30 -11.36 -4.01
N ARG A 155 -5.26 -10.18 -4.62
CA ARG A 155 -6.30 -9.14 -4.50
C ARG A 155 -7.68 -9.66 -4.89
N LYS A 156 -7.78 -10.37 -6.02
CA LYS A 156 -9.03 -10.99 -6.50
C LYS A 156 -9.49 -12.14 -5.59
N GLU A 157 -8.55 -12.94 -5.07
CA GLU A 157 -8.86 -14.00 -4.11
C GLU A 157 -9.47 -13.44 -2.81
N VAL A 158 -8.90 -12.37 -2.25
CA VAL A 158 -9.33 -11.80 -0.96
C VAL A 158 -10.55 -10.89 -1.08
N ARG A 159 -10.65 -10.10 -2.16
CA ARG A 159 -11.73 -9.12 -2.36
C ARG A 159 -12.90 -9.65 -3.19
N GLY A 160 -12.75 -10.81 -3.83
CA GLY A 160 -13.62 -11.28 -4.91
C GLY A 160 -13.31 -10.58 -6.24
N GLU A 161 -13.58 -11.25 -7.37
CA GLU A 161 -13.18 -10.76 -8.70
C GLU A 161 -13.76 -9.39 -9.07
N ALA A 162 -15.03 -9.15 -8.72
CA ALA A 162 -15.72 -7.90 -9.04
C ALA A 162 -15.11 -6.68 -8.33
N VAL A 163 -14.71 -6.82 -7.07
CA VAL A 163 -14.11 -5.73 -6.28
C VAL A 163 -12.60 -5.66 -6.50
N GLY A 164 -11.93 -6.80 -6.67
CA GLY A 164 -10.49 -6.87 -6.88
C GLY A 164 -10.03 -6.32 -8.23
N SER A 165 -10.89 -6.33 -9.25
CA SER A 165 -10.59 -5.80 -10.59
C SER A 165 -10.88 -4.30 -10.73
N LEU A 166 -11.55 -3.69 -9.75
CA LEU A 166 -11.75 -2.24 -9.69
C LEU A 166 -10.53 -1.57 -9.07
N GLY A 167 -10.16 -0.43 -9.66
CA GLY A 167 -9.23 0.56 -9.09
C GLY A 167 -8.05 -0.02 -8.37
#